data_AF-A0A938NB18-F1
#
_entry.id   AF-A0A938NB18-F1
#
_cell.length_a   1.000
_cell.length_b   1.000
_cell.length_c   1.000
_cell.angle_alpha   90.00
_cell.angle_beta   90.00
_cell.angle_gamma   90.00
#
_symmetry.space_group_name_H-M   'P 1'
#
loop_
_entity.id
_entity.type
_entity.pdbx_description
1 polymer ?
#
loop_
_entity_poly.entity_id
_entity_poly.type
_entity_poly.pdbx_seq_one_letter_code
_entity_poly.pdbx_strand_id
1 'polypeptide(L)'
;MLPDREALPAGPAGEDAGLAIASRDEDLLYAWDRLLAIAALYPPDNTRFRGSLDAWRETLRPLARSDGSLCVEIGRDGRLACEGRVLAPARVVQSRFYPLLLGIGVEHVLISLAIAPAAMHRLLVILRDAQRTAERSIGFQHAELPALPAGVTVALRSFGSPGETLLRAADGDPAHEQQRGAELSPEVTAPEHAVPAPVLSNPHVGLQGETIHALEDRLTENVTALYRSLTQDLAPDPVPATEPSAPPVAAPAPKAATPPPLPFDADSFQARLGRLEGELPLGAEQLGPSQAEWLAFLLQQALAPEESDARERARVDLAAQLAQPVGLQGLQMLLSAGEQLLAGGDADAVDAQLPLLLAPLAKQAPALQSLFPAWVDGASAVAREMLWPHLADALLGGLVPVSLAQLRSADGETALALAEEDRPRLLARLEQRPSLLDASLPAAIFRPLRPELRPLLLLLLLSSRSVIAGAQLHAALRESGLPPPFAALLTLLGDFKPSHRELYRLLLRADEEGAALAREAAGHAIGVLQRLPRAERGRPEVADCLLTLEAAPAGEADALLDRVTLDRRLPFWPAWPRAARRQASTLKGRRRRHFAAARREGRQP
;
A
#
# COMPACT_ATOMS: atom_id res chain seq x y z
N MET A 1 -8.51 -31.61 -20.18
CA MET A 1 -9.54 -31.30 -21.20
C MET A 1 -10.90 -31.38 -20.52
N LEU A 2 -11.39 -30.23 -20.07
CA LEU A 2 -12.78 -30.05 -19.67
C LEU A 2 -13.65 -30.03 -20.94
N PRO A 3 -14.87 -30.57 -20.93
CA PRO A 3 -15.75 -30.49 -22.09
C PRO A 3 -16.10 -29.02 -22.38
N ASP A 4 -16.02 -28.62 -23.64
CA ASP A 4 -16.47 -27.32 -24.14
C ASP A 4 -17.90 -27.06 -23.67
N ARG A 5 -18.09 -26.02 -22.85
CA ARG A 5 -19.40 -25.60 -22.35
C ARG A 5 -20.04 -24.63 -23.33
N GLU A 6 -21.17 -25.04 -23.92
CA GLU A 6 -22.08 -24.15 -24.62
C GLU A 6 -22.58 -23.05 -23.67
N ALA A 7 -22.45 -21.80 -24.09
CA ALA A 7 -22.96 -20.64 -23.37
C ALA A 7 -24.48 -20.71 -23.29
N LEU A 8 -25.03 -20.73 -22.06
CA LEU A 8 -26.47 -20.63 -21.83
C LEU A 8 -27.00 -19.29 -22.41
N PRO A 9 -28.11 -19.30 -23.18
CA PRO A 9 -28.64 -18.08 -23.77
C PRO A 9 -29.17 -17.13 -22.70
N ALA A 10 -28.72 -15.87 -22.74
CA ALA A 10 -29.23 -14.79 -21.92
C ALA A 10 -30.68 -14.45 -22.35
N GLY A 11 -31.66 -14.95 -21.60
CA GLY A 11 -33.07 -14.57 -21.77
C GLY A 11 -33.36 -13.18 -21.16
N PRO A 12 -34.38 -12.46 -21.65
CA PRO A 12 -34.73 -11.13 -21.15
C PRO A 12 -35.45 -11.26 -19.80
N ALA A 13 -34.75 -10.99 -18.70
CA ALA A 13 -35.30 -10.96 -17.35
C ALA A 13 -35.13 -9.55 -16.75
N GLY A 14 -36.25 -8.93 -16.40
CA GLY A 14 -36.35 -7.57 -15.86
C GLY A 14 -35.69 -7.38 -14.50
N GLU A 15 -35.61 -6.11 -14.08
CA GLU A 15 -34.90 -5.62 -12.89
C GLU A 15 -35.17 -6.39 -11.59
N ASP A 16 -36.34 -7.02 -11.43
CA ASP A 16 -36.67 -7.88 -10.28
C ASP A 16 -35.84 -9.16 -10.19
N ALA A 17 -35.39 -9.70 -11.33
CA ALA A 17 -34.46 -10.83 -11.34
C ALA A 17 -33.09 -10.43 -10.79
N GLY A 18 -32.64 -9.20 -11.06
CA GLY A 18 -31.36 -8.67 -10.58
C GLY A 18 -31.28 -8.57 -9.05
N LEU A 19 -32.36 -8.11 -8.40
CA LEU A 19 -32.44 -8.01 -6.94
C LEU A 19 -32.46 -9.40 -6.25
N ALA A 20 -33.22 -10.35 -6.81
CA ALA A 20 -33.26 -11.73 -6.31
C ALA A 20 -31.94 -12.49 -6.56
N ILE A 21 -31.20 -12.13 -7.62
CA ILE A 21 -29.87 -12.65 -7.92
C ILE A 21 -28.85 -12.08 -6.92
N ALA A 22 -28.92 -10.78 -6.63
CA ALA A 22 -28.01 -10.12 -5.70
C ALA A 22 -28.16 -10.63 -4.26
N SER A 23 -29.38 -10.88 -3.75
CA SER A 23 -29.54 -11.43 -2.40
C SER A 23 -28.91 -12.83 -2.25
N ARG A 24 -29.00 -13.65 -3.30
CA ARG A 24 -28.44 -15.01 -3.32
C ARG A 24 -26.92 -15.06 -3.26
N ASP A 25 -26.22 -14.06 -3.79
CA ASP A 25 -24.75 -13.99 -3.69
C ASP A 25 -24.28 -13.71 -2.26
N GLU A 26 -25.05 -12.91 -1.50
CA GLU A 26 -24.77 -12.65 -0.08
C GLU A 26 -24.96 -13.90 0.75
N ASP A 27 -26.07 -14.61 0.52
CA ASP A 27 -26.37 -15.86 1.22
C ASP A 27 -25.27 -16.92 1.00
N LEU A 28 -24.72 -17.01 -0.22
CA LEU A 28 -23.64 -17.93 -0.55
C LEU A 28 -22.36 -17.63 0.24
N LEU A 29 -21.87 -16.39 0.19
CA LEU A 29 -20.63 -16.01 0.86
C LEU A 29 -20.78 -16.08 2.39
N TYR A 30 -21.94 -15.70 2.89
CA TYR A 30 -22.28 -15.79 4.31
C TYR A 30 -22.31 -17.24 4.80
N ALA A 31 -22.89 -18.17 4.01
CA ALA A 31 -22.91 -19.59 4.36
C ALA A 31 -21.49 -20.17 4.49
N TRP A 32 -20.59 -19.82 3.56
CA TRP A 32 -19.18 -20.22 3.63
C TRP A 32 -18.46 -19.66 4.84
N ASP A 33 -18.59 -18.36 5.10
CA ASP A 33 -17.94 -17.67 6.21
C ASP A 33 -18.40 -18.20 7.57
N ARG A 34 -19.71 -18.45 7.70
CA ARG A 34 -20.30 -19.05 8.89
C ARG A 34 -19.75 -20.46 9.13
N LEU A 35 -19.68 -21.28 8.08
CA LEU A 35 -19.15 -22.64 8.18
C LEU A 35 -17.67 -22.64 8.57
N LEU A 36 -16.85 -21.77 7.97
CA LEU A 36 -15.44 -21.57 8.34
C LEU A 36 -15.27 -21.13 9.81
N ALA A 37 -16.09 -20.18 10.26
CA ALA A 37 -16.04 -19.68 11.63
C ALA A 37 -16.42 -20.76 12.65
N ILE A 38 -17.41 -21.59 12.35
CA ILE A 38 -17.86 -22.67 13.24
C ILE A 38 -16.87 -23.84 13.23
N ALA A 39 -16.35 -24.24 12.07
CA ALA A 39 -15.30 -25.25 11.97
C ALA A 39 -14.02 -24.87 12.75
N ALA A 40 -13.78 -23.57 12.96
CA ALA A 40 -12.65 -23.11 13.76
C ALA A 40 -12.78 -23.39 15.26
N LEU A 41 -14.01 -23.55 15.75
CA LEU A 41 -14.33 -23.56 17.17
C LEU A 41 -14.89 -24.90 17.64
N TYR A 42 -15.46 -25.71 16.75
CA TYR A 42 -16.20 -26.91 17.11
C TYR A 42 -15.75 -28.13 16.29
N PRO A 43 -15.67 -29.32 16.92
CA PRO A 43 -15.35 -30.57 16.23
C PRO A 43 -16.49 -31.02 15.28
N PRO A 44 -16.24 -31.95 14.35
CA PRO A 44 -17.20 -32.35 13.30
C PRO A 44 -18.49 -33.03 13.80
N ASP A 45 -18.46 -33.60 15.00
CA ASP A 45 -19.60 -34.24 15.65
C ASP A 45 -20.49 -33.24 16.41
N ASN A 46 -20.04 -31.99 16.57
CA ASN A 46 -20.79 -30.96 17.27
C ASN A 46 -22.07 -30.57 16.52
N THR A 47 -23.18 -30.43 17.26
CA THR A 47 -24.49 -30.06 16.69
C THR A 47 -24.49 -28.70 16.00
N ARG A 48 -23.71 -27.72 16.47
CA ARG A 48 -23.57 -26.41 15.83
C ARG A 48 -22.88 -26.51 14.47
N PHE A 49 -21.85 -27.36 14.36
CA PHE A 49 -21.17 -27.59 13.09
C PHE A 49 -22.08 -28.31 12.10
N ARG A 50 -22.76 -29.37 12.53
CA ARG A 50 -23.73 -30.10 11.70
C ARG A 50 -24.86 -29.19 11.22
N GLY A 51 -25.46 -28.41 12.11
CA GLY A 51 -26.51 -27.46 11.74
C GLY A 51 -26.03 -26.37 10.77
N SER A 52 -24.79 -25.89 10.91
CA SER A 52 -24.21 -24.95 9.94
C SER A 52 -23.92 -25.59 8.59
N LEU A 53 -23.53 -26.87 8.57
CA LEU A 53 -23.31 -27.62 7.34
C LEU A 53 -24.62 -27.90 6.61
N ASP A 54 -25.68 -28.24 7.34
CA ASP A 54 -27.00 -28.46 6.76
C ASP A 54 -27.58 -27.16 6.17
N ALA A 55 -27.44 -26.04 6.89
CA ALA A 55 -27.80 -24.73 6.35
C ALA A 55 -26.99 -24.39 5.09
N TRP A 56 -25.67 -24.64 5.09
CA TRP A 56 -24.81 -24.45 3.92
C TRP A 56 -25.27 -25.31 2.72
N ARG A 57 -25.64 -26.58 2.94
CA ARG A 57 -26.17 -27.46 1.90
C ARG A 57 -27.49 -26.94 1.34
N GLU A 58 -28.39 -26.48 2.19
CA GLU A 58 -29.68 -25.93 1.77
C GLU A 58 -29.53 -24.67 0.93
N THR A 59 -28.67 -23.74 1.37
CA THR A 59 -28.36 -22.50 0.63
C THR A 59 -27.77 -22.77 -0.74
N LEU A 60 -26.91 -23.79 -0.88
CA LEU A 60 -26.17 -24.06 -2.13
C LEU A 60 -26.82 -25.10 -3.03
N ARG A 61 -27.84 -25.83 -2.55
CA ARG A 61 -28.57 -26.82 -3.35
C ARG A 61 -29.11 -26.27 -4.68
N PRO A 62 -29.64 -25.03 -4.77
CA PRO A 62 -30.10 -24.47 -6.05
C PRO A 62 -28.98 -24.17 -7.05
N LEU A 63 -27.73 -24.10 -6.58
CA LEU A 63 -26.56 -23.76 -7.39
C LEU A 63 -25.73 -25.01 -7.75
N ALA A 64 -26.01 -26.15 -7.14
CA ALA A 64 -25.27 -27.37 -7.43
C ALA A 64 -25.55 -27.89 -8.85
N ARG A 65 -24.52 -28.53 -9.42
CA ARG A 65 -24.60 -29.30 -10.65
C ARG A 65 -25.57 -30.47 -10.50
N SER A 66 -25.91 -31.08 -11.64
CA SER A 66 -26.79 -32.25 -11.70
C SER A 66 -26.27 -33.46 -10.91
N ASP A 67 -24.96 -33.56 -10.71
CA ASP A 67 -24.31 -34.60 -9.89
C ASP A 67 -24.29 -34.28 -8.39
N GLY A 68 -24.87 -33.15 -7.98
CA GLY A 68 -24.87 -32.69 -6.59
C GLY A 68 -23.53 -32.11 -6.12
N SER A 69 -22.62 -31.79 -7.03
CA SER A 69 -21.38 -31.06 -6.73
C SER A 69 -21.53 -29.56 -6.94
N LEU A 70 -20.67 -28.79 -6.30
CA LEU A 70 -20.56 -27.35 -6.44
C LEU A 70 -19.12 -26.98 -6.80
N CYS A 71 -18.96 -26.22 -7.87
CA CYS A 71 -17.68 -25.68 -8.33
C CYS A 71 -17.55 -24.21 -7.92
N VAL A 72 -16.50 -23.91 -7.16
CA VAL A 72 -16.09 -22.54 -6.83
C VAL A 72 -14.75 -22.27 -7.52
N GLU A 73 -14.66 -21.18 -8.27
CA GLU A 73 -13.54 -20.87 -9.16
C GLU A 73 -12.99 -19.48 -8.85
N ILE A 74 -11.67 -19.30 -8.92
CA ILE A 74 -11.00 -18.00 -8.90
C ILE A 74 -10.45 -17.76 -10.30
N GLY A 75 -11.10 -16.84 -11.03
CA GLY A 75 -10.71 -16.45 -12.36
C GLY A 75 -9.28 -15.92 -12.44
N ARG A 76 -8.74 -15.85 -13.66
CA ARG A 76 -7.40 -15.26 -13.91
C ARG A 76 -7.33 -13.80 -13.48
N ASP A 77 -8.45 -13.10 -13.56
CA ASP A 77 -8.67 -11.73 -13.08
C ASP A 77 -8.85 -11.63 -11.56
N GLY A 78 -8.72 -12.75 -10.84
CA GLY A 78 -8.91 -12.83 -9.39
C GLY A 78 -10.38 -12.82 -8.96
N ARG A 79 -11.35 -12.83 -9.88
CA ARG A 79 -12.75 -12.79 -9.46
C ARG A 79 -13.24 -14.17 -9.01
N LEU A 80 -13.94 -14.20 -7.88
CA LEU A 80 -14.59 -15.42 -7.39
C LEU A 80 -15.85 -15.69 -8.21
N ALA A 81 -15.97 -16.91 -8.73
CA ALA A 81 -17.13 -17.40 -9.43
C ALA A 81 -17.65 -18.68 -8.78
N CYS A 82 -18.96 -18.91 -8.87
CA CYS A 82 -19.62 -20.15 -8.45
C CYS A 82 -20.40 -20.69 -9.64
N GLU A 83 -20.08 -21.90 -10.09
CA GLU A 83 -20.61 -22.49 -11.34
C GLU A 83 -20.52 -21.54 -12.55
N GLY A 84 -19.37 -20.87 -12.72
CA GLY A 84 -19.12 -19.92 -13.81
C GLY A 84 -19.81 -18.56 -13.67
N ARG A 85 -20.62 -18.34 -12.62
CA ARG A 85 -21.21 -17.04 -12.32
C ARG A 85 -20.30 -16.23 -11.40
N VAL A 86 -19.83 -15.08 -11.88
CA VAL A 86 -18.98 -14.15 -11.12
C VAL A 86 -19.76 -13.48 -9.99
N LEU A 87 -19.20 -13.49 -8.78
CA LEU A 87 -19.76 -12.87 -7.58
C LEU A 87 -19.32 -11.40 -7.49
N ALA A 88 -20.17 -10.53 -6.94
CA ALA A 88 -19.92 -9.08 -6.89
C ALA A 88 -18.68 -8.71 -6.01
N PRO A 89 -17.74 -7.88 -6.50
CA PRO A 89 -16.46 -7.60 -5.83
C PRO A 89 -16.58 -7.03 -4.41
N ALA A 90 -17.50 -6.08 -4.19
CA ALA A 90 -17.72 -5.44 -2.89
C ALA A 90 -18.05 -6.46 -1.78
N ARG A 91 -18.67 -7.59 -2.15
CA ARG A 91 -19.08 -8.66 -1.25
C ARG A 91 -17.99 -9.71 -1.07
N VAL A 92 -17.26 -10.01 -2.14
CA VAL A 92 -16.12 -10.94 -2.15
C VAL A 92 -15.00 -10.46 -1.20
N VAL A 93 -14.75 -9.15 -1.13
CA VAL A 93 -13.76 -8.55 -0.21
C VAL A 93 -14.13 -8.73 1.27
N GLN A 94 -15.42 -8.87 1.58
CA GLN A 94 -15.90 -9.04 2.95
C GLN A 94 -15.88 -10.51 3.41
N SER A 95 -15.77 -11.46 2.47
CA SER A 95 -15.76 -12.88 2.78
C SER A 95 -14.40 -13.34 3.32
N ARG A 96 -14.40 -14.24 4.31
CA ARG A 96 -13.21 -14.96 4.78
C ARG A 96 -12.79 -16.09 3.84
N PHE A 97 -13.74 -16.65 3.09
CA PHE A 97 -13.51 -17.77 2.20
C PHE A 97 -12.68 -17.38 0.97
N TYR A 98 -12.95 -16.22 0.37
CA TYR A 98 -12.23 -15.77 -0.82
C TYR A 98 -10.72 -15.53 -0.57
N PRO A 99 -10.28 -14.74 0.43
CA PRO A 99 -8.86 -14.56 0.74
C PRO A 99 -8.15 -15.87 1.08
N LEU A 100 -8.88 -16.83 1.69
CA LEU A 100 -8.36 -18.14 2.00
C LEU A 100 -8.03 -18.94 0.73
N LEU A 101 -8.94 -19.01 -0.24
CA LEU A 101 -8.68 -19.68 -1.51
C LEU A 101 -7.58 -18.97 -2.32
N LEU A 102 -7.65 -17.64 -2.39
CA LEU A 102 -6.67 -16.83 -3.12
C LEU A 102 -5.26 -16.96 -2.54
N GLY A 103 -5.13 -16.90 -1.21
CA GLY A 103 -3.84 -16.96 -0.51
C GLY A 103 -3.13 -18.31 -0.65
N ILE A 104 -3.87 -19.39 -0.90
CA ILE A 104 -3.33 -20.73 -1.14
C ILE A 104 -3.05 -20.95 -2.65
N GLY A 105 -3.51 -20.06 -3.53
CA GLY A 105 -3.37 -20.19 -4.97
C GLY A 105 -4.35 -21.21 -5.57
N VAL A 106 -5.53 -21.37 -4.97
CA VAL A 106 -6.58 -22.26 -5.48
C VAL A 106 -7.24 -21.64 -6.72
N GLU A 107 -7.26 -22.39 -7.82
CA GLU A 107 -7.92 -21.99 -9.07
C GLU A 107 -9.38 -22.43 -9.08
N HIS A 108 -9.67 -23.68 -8.69
CA HIS A 108 -11.04 -24.10 -8.46
C HIS A 108 -11.14 -25.22 -7.43
N VAL A 109 -12.29 -25.29 -6.77
CA VAL A 109 -12.65 -26.31 -5.79
C VAL A 109 -13.99 -26.90 -6.18
N LEU A 110 -14.02 -28.22 -6.38
CA LEU A 110 -15.23 -28.99 -6.61
C LEU A 110 -15.58 -29.76 -5.33
N ILE A 111 -16.80 -29.57 -4.81
CA ILE A 111 -17.22 -30.14 -3.52
C ILE A 111 -18.59 -30.80 -3.68
N SER A 112 -18.71 -32.08 -3.32
CA SER A 112 -20.01 -32.74 -3.21
C SER A 112 -20.85 -32.16 -2.07
N LEU A 113 -22.10 -31.79 -2.32
CA LEU A 113 -23.03 -31.39 -1.25
C LEU A 113 -23.35 -32.54 -0.28
N ALA A 114 -23.13 -33.79 -0.70
CA ALA A 114 -23.29 -34.98 0.14
C ALA A 114 -22.05 -35.27 1.01
N ILE A 115 -21.02 -34.42 1.00
CA ILE A 115 -19.79 -34.58 1.79
C ILE A 115 -20.10 -34.80 3.27
N ALA A 116 -19.52 -35.83 3.88
CA ALA A 116 -19.74 -36.14 5.30
C ALA A 116 -19.25 -34.99 6.22
N PRO A 117 -19.86 -34.76 7.40
CA PRO A 117 -19.43 -33.68 8.30
C PRO A 117 -17.95 -33.74 8.68
N ALA A 118 -17.42 -34.93 8.96
CA ALA A 118 -16.00 -35.12 9.25
C ALA A 118 -15.09 -34.74 8.07
N ALA A 119 -15.50 -35.10 6.85
CA ALA A 119 -14.79 -34.77 5.61
C ALA A 119 -14.81 -33.26 5.34
N MET A 120 -15.97 -32.59 5.49
CA MET A 120 -16.05 -31.14 5.35
C MET A 120 -15.20 -30.41 6.39
N HIS A 121 -15.28 -30.81 7.66
CA HIS A 121 -14.46 -30.21 8.71
C HIS A 121 -12.97 -30.36 8.40
N ARG A 122 -12.55 -31.56 7.95
CA ARG A 122 -11.16 -31.82 7.55
C ARG A 122 -10.73 -30.91 6.39
N LEU A 123 -11.56 -30.73 5.36
CA LEU A 123 -11.29 -29.80 4.26
C LEU A 123 -11.02 -28.38 4.78
N LEU A 124 -11.90 -27.86 5.64
CA LEU A 124 -11.79 -26.49 6.16
C LEU A 124 -10.54 -26.29 7.03
N VAL A 125 -10.13 -27.32 7.79
CA VAL A 125 -8.87 -27.31 8.54
C VAL A 125 -7.67 -27.32 7.59
N ILE A 126 -7.67 -28.19 6.58
CA ILE A 126 -6.62 -28.28 5.56
C ILE A 126 -6.40 -26.93 4.89
N LEU A 127 -7.47 -26.27 4.43
CA LEU A 127 -7.36 -24.98 3.77
C LEU A 127 -6.81 -23.90 4.72
N ARG A 128 -7.29 -23.84 5.97
CA ARG A 128 -6.80 -22.84 6.94
C ARG A 128 -5.33 -23.04 7.31
N ASP A 129 -4.89 -24.28 7.46
CA ASP A 129 -3.50 -24.57 7.81
C ASP A 129 -2.56 -24.36 6.61
N ALA A 130 -3.02 -24.64 5.39
CA ALA A 130 -2.31 -24.27 4.17
C ALA A 130 -2.17 -22.75 4.04
N GLN A 131 -3.23 -21.98 4.30
CA GLN A 131 -3.18 -20.51 4.31
C GLN A 131 -2.17 -19.99 5.35
N ARG A 132 -2.21 -20.51 6.58
CA ARG A 132 -1.26 -20.10 7.64
C ARG A 132 0.18 -20.44 7.27
N THR A 133 0.41 -21.54 6.58
CA THR A 133 1.74 -21.94 6.11
C THR A 133 2.20 -20.97 5.02
N ALA A 134 1.35 -20.67 4.04
CA ALA A 134 1.63 -19.70 2.99
C ALA A 134 1.91 -18.29 3.54
N GLU A 135 1.18 -17.85 4.57
CA GLU A 135 1.41 -16.56 5.24
C GLU A 135 2.72 -16.50 6.04
N ARG A 136 3.28 -17.65 6.43
CA ARG A 136 4.54 -17.74 7.20
C ARG A 136 5.77 -17.97 6.32
N SER A 137 5.60 -18.53 5.12
CA SER A 137 6.69 -18.77 4.19
C SER A 137 7.20 -17.46 3.59
N ILE A 138 8.50 -17.19 3.75
CA ILE A 138 9.18 -16.07 3.10
C ILE A 138 9.56 -16.53 1.68
N GLY A 139 8.72 -16.23 0.69
CA GLY A 139 8.95 -16.55 -0.73
C GLY A 139 7.77 -17.25 -1.42
N PHE A 140 7.89 -17.46 -2.74
CA PHE A 140 6.90 -18.21 -3.52
C PHE A 140 7.04 -19.72 -3.24
N GLN A 141 6.21 -20.25 -2.34
CA GLN A 141 6.07 -21.69 -2.13
C GLN A 141 4.70 -22.13 -2.64
N HIS A 142 4.66 -23.22 -3.41
CA HIS A 142 3.39 -23.86 -3.73
C HIS A 142 2.81 -24.45 -2.44
N ALA A 143 1.56 -24.13 -2.15
CA ALA A 143 0.89 -24.68 -0.98
C ALA A 143 0.67 -26.18 -1.19
N GLU A 144 1.33 -27.01 -0.38
CA GLU A 144 1.08 -28.43 -0.36
C GLU A 144 -0.20 -28.70 0.43
N LEU A 145 -1.23 -29.19 -0.27
CA LEU A 145 -2.45 -29.67 0.38
C LEU A 145 -2.26 -31.15 0.73
N PRO A 146 -2.38 -31.55 2.01
CA PRO A 146 -2.41 -32.97 2.37
C PRO A 146 -3.60 -33.68 1.72
N ALA A 147 -3.64 -35.01 1.82
CA ALA A 147 -4.68 -35.85 1.23
C ALA A 147 -6.09 -35.29 1.45
N LEU A 148 -6.72 -34.86 0.35
CA LEU A 148 -8.05 -34.27 0.34
C LEU A 148 -9.11 -35.31 0.71
N PRO A 149 -10.18 -34.93 1.40
CA PRO A 149 -11.28 -35.84 1.70
C PRO A 149 -12.04 -36.26 0.44
N ALA A 150 -12.62 -37.45 0.45
CA ALA A 150 -13.42 -37.97 -0.64
C ALA A 150 -14.58 -37.02 -1.00
N GLY A 151 -14.86 -36.87 -2.30
CA GLY A 151 -15.85 -35.94 -2.81
C GLY A 151 -15.37 -34.48 -2.90
N VAL A 152 -14.06 -34.24 -2.75
CA VAL A 152 -13.43 -32.92 -2.96
C VAL A 152 -12.32 -33.04 -4.00
N THR A 153 -12.31 -32.11 -4.95
CA THR A 153 -11.20 -31.90 -5.89
C THR A 153 -10.74 -30.46 -5.79
N VAL A 154 -9.43 -30.23 -5.71
CA VAL A 154 -8.83 -28.89 -5.70
C VAL A 154 -7.84 -28.80 -6.86
N ALA A 155 -7.97 -27.77 -7.67
CA ALA A 155 -6.94 -27.37 -8.62
C ALA A 155 -6.17 -26.18 -8.08
N LEU A 156 -4.84 -26.29 -8.07
CA LEU A 156 -3.95 -25.19 -7.69
C LEU A 156 -3.39 -24.54 -8.96
N ARG A 157 -3.27 -23.21 -8.92
CA ARG A 157 -2.66 -22.43 -10.00
C ARG A 157 -1.17 -22.79 -10.08
N SER A 158 -0.71 -23.24 -11.24
CA SER A 158 0.71 -23.46 -11.50
C SER A 158 1.41 -22.14 -11.81
N PHE A 159 2.49 -21.84 -11.08
CA PHE A 159 3.35 -20.69 -11.44
C PHE A 159 4.54 -21.21 -12.24
N GLY A 160 4.60 -20.86 -13.54
CA GLY A 160 5.78 -21.11 -14.39
C GLY A 160 5.74 -22.34 -15.29
N SER A 161 4.64 -23.11 -15.34
CA SER A 161 4.42 -24.16 -16.33
C SER A 161 2.95 -24.20 -16.75
N PRO A 162 2.61 -24.27 -18.05
CA PRO A 162 1.23 -24.21 -18.54
C PRO A 162 0.38 -25.49 -18.26
N GLY A 163 0.63 -26.20 -17.16
CA GLY A 163 -0.14 -27.38 -16.74
C GLY A 163 -0.87 -27.18 -15.40
N GLU A 164 -2.17 -27.49 -15.38
CA GLU A 164 -2.97 -27.54 -14.14
C GLU A 164 -2.46 -28.67 -13.22
N THR A 165 -2.23 -28.37 -11.94
CA THR A 165 -1.99 -29.41 -10.93
C THR A 165 -3.32 -29.78 -10.28
N LEU A 166 -3.91 -30.87 -10.75
CA LEU A 166 -5.16 -31.42 -10.20
C LEU A 166 -4.85 -32.34 -9.02
N LEU A 167 -5.28 -31.92 -7.83
CA LEU A 167 -5.25 -32.76 -6.63
C LEU A 167 -6.61 -33.43 -6.46
N ARG A 168 -6.64 -34.75 -6.58
CA ARG A 168 -7.81 -35.58 -6.26
C ARG A 168 -7.53 -36.41 -5.03
N ALA A 169 -8.58 -36.67 -4.24
CA ALA A 169 -8.50 -37.72 -3.23
C ALA A 169 -8.08 -39.03 -3.93
N ALA A 170 -7.05 -39.70 -3.41
CA ALA A 170 -6.76 -41.05 -3.86
C ALA A 170 -7.96 -41.91 -3.45
N ASP A 171 -8.70 -42.43 -4.43
CA ASP A 171 -9.72 -43.44 -4.19
C ASP A 171 -9.01 -44.74 -3.79
N GLY A 172 -8.67 -44.85 -2.51
CA GLY A 172 -7.85 -45.94 -2.00
C GLY A 172 -7.92 -46.07 -0.48
N ASP A 173 -8.43 -47.22 -0.04
CA ASP A 173 -8.39 -47.70 1.33
C ASP A 173 -6.95 -47.59 1.89
N PRO A 174 -6.72 -46.94 3.05
CA PRO A 174 -5.37 -46.68 3.60
C PRO A 174 -4.54 -47.94 3.93
N ALA A 175 -5.08 -49.14 3.73
CA ALA A 175 -4.40 -50.41 4.01
C ALA A 175 -3.32 -50.81 2.98
N HIS A 176 -3.24 -50.19 1.78
CA HIS A 176 -2.30 -50.63 0.73
C HIS A 176 -1.05 -49.76 0.51
N GLU A 177 -0.94 -48.56 1.09
CA GLU A 177 0.24 -47.69 0.91
C GLU A 177 1.45 -48.08 1.78
N GLN A 178 1.27 -48.88 2.84
CA GLN A 178 2.39 -49.34 3.67
C GLN A 178 3.27 -50.43 3.02
N GLN A 179 2.86 -51.02 1.89
CA GLN A 179 3.64 -52.09 1.24
C GLN A 179 4.53 -51.64 0.08
N ARG A 180 4.45 -50.37 -0.38
CA ARG A 180 5.29 -49.88 -1.49
C ARG A 180 6.55 -49.11 -1.06
N GLY A 181 6.76 -48.90 0.25
CA GLY A 181 7.93 -48.18 0.78
C GLY A 181 9.21 -49.03 0.95
N ALA A 182 9.21 -50.31 0.56
CA ALA A 182 10.32 -51.23 0.88
C ALA A 182 11.25 -51.56 -0.30
N GLU A 183 10.96 -51.14 -1.53
CA GLU A 183 11.81 -51.44 -2.68
C GLU A 183 12.00 -50.18 -3.51
N LEU A 184 13.24 -49.66 -3.50
CA LEU A 184 13.91 -48.82 -4.50
C LEU A 184 14.78 -47.74 -3.82
N SER A 185 15.99 -48.16 -3.42
CA SER A 185 17.16 -47.28 -3.35
C SER A 185 18.17 -47.81 -4.36
N PRO A 186 18.76 -46.95 -5.21
CA PRO A 186 20.11 -47.17 -5.66
C PRO A 186 21.03 -46.04 -5.19
N GLU A 187 22.19 -46.48 -4.70
CA GLU A 187 23.36 -45.70 -4.36
C GLU A 187 23.80 -44.76 -5.50
N VAL A 188 24.16 -43.52 -5.16
CA VAL A 188 25.07 -42.72 -5.99
C VAL A 188 26.12 -42.10 -5.07
N THR A 189 27.34 -42.56 -5.30
CA THR A 189 28.63 -42.15 -4.74
C THR A 189 28.97 -40.69 -5.01
N ALA A 190 29.57 -40.05 -3.99
CA ALA A 190 30.20 -38.73 -4.07
C ALA A 190 31.50 -38.74 -4.88
N PRO A 191 31.95 -37.56 -5.34
CA PRO A 191 33.38 -37.26 -5.22
C PRO A 191 33.67 -35.89 -4.59
N GLU A 192 34.76 -35.89 -3.82
CA GLU A 192 35.45 -34.76 -3.21
C GLU A 192 36.00 -33.79 -4.27
N HIS A 193 35.88 -32.48 -4.04
CA HIS A 193 36.93 -31.53 -4.41
C HIS A 193 36.89 -30.28 -3.52
N ALA A 194 38.00 -30.07 -2.81
CA ALA A 194 38.32 -28.89 -2.02
C ALA A 194 38.93 -27.79 -2.90
N VAL A 195 38.54 -26.53 -2.66
CA VAL A 195 39.22 -25.32 -3.17
C VAL A 195 39.25 -24.28 -2.04
N PRO A 196 40.38 -23.57 -1.80
CA PRO A 196 40.65 -22.81 -0.59
C PRO A 196 40.10 -21.38 -0.61
N ALA A 197 39.86 -20.83 0.60
CA ALA A 197 39.44 -19.46 0.85
C ALA A 197 40.58 -18.44 0.64
N PRO A 198 40.32 -17.24 0.10
CA PRO A 198 41.30 -16.16 0.09
C PRO A 198 41.27 -15.35 1.40
N VAL A 199 42.47 -15.18 1.95
CA VAL A 199 42.85 -14.23 2.99
C VAL A 199 42.84 -12.82 2.40
N LEU A 200 42.13 -11.89 3.02
CA LEU A 200 42.30 -10.45 2.79
C LEU A 200 42.69 -9.76 4.09
N SER A 201 43.92 -9.25 4.08
CA SER A 201 44.56 -8.44 5.09
C SER A 201 43.96 -7.03 5.11
N ASN A 202 43.62 -6.52 6.30
CA ASN A 202 43.36 -5.10 6.52
C ASN A 202 44.57 -4.46 7.22
N PRO A 203 45.06 -3.28 6.78
CA PRO A 203 46.09 -2.54 7.48
C PRO A 203 45.50 -1.75 8.66
N HIS A 204 46.14 -1.88 9.83
CA HIS A 204 45.94 -1.01 10.97
C HIS A 204 46.50 0.39 10.68
N VAL A 205 45.64 1.41 10.78
CA VAL A 205 46.07 2.80 11.05
C VAL A 205 45.76 3.08 12.51
N GLY A 206 46.82 3.28 13.30
CA GLY A 206 46.73 3.64 14.69
C GLY A 206 46.32 5.09 14.87
N LEU A 207 45.25 5.32 15.63
CA LEU A 207 44.96 6.61 16.25
C LEU A 207 45.02 6.42 17.77
N GLN A 208 45.91 7.17 18.38
CA GLN A 208 46.17 7.19 19.80
C GLN A 208 45.01 7.88 20.55
N GLY A 209 44.37 7.14 21.44
CA GLY A 209 44.16 7.58 22.82
C GLY A 209 43.28 8.79 23.11
N GLU A 210 42.06 8.88 22.57
CA GLU A 210 40.93 9.42 23.32
C GLU A 210 39.87 8.32 23.44
N THR A 211 39.41 8.03 24.66
CA THR A 211 38.39 7.00 24.87
C THR A 211 37.07 7.49 24.29
N ILE A 212 36.36 6.61 23.56
CA ILE A 212 35.08 6.90 22.88
C ILE A 212 34.09 7.64 23.80
N HIS A 213 34.09 7.31 25.10
CA HIS A 213 33.25 7.98 26.10
C HIS A 213 33.62 9.45 26.35
N ALA A 214 34.89 9.85 26.29
CA ALA A 214 35.29 11.25 26.44
C ALA A 214 34.85 12.11 25.25
N LEU A 215 34.74 11.51 24.06
CA LEU A 215 34.21 12.14 22.86
C LEU A 215 32.69 12.27 22.91
N GLU A 216 31.98 11.26 23.41
CA GLU A 216 30.53 11.29 23.63
C GLU A 216 30.11 12.35 24.67
N ASP A 217 30.85 12.47 25.77
CA ASP A 217 30.57 13.46 26.81
C ASP A 217 30.78 14.89 26.30
N ARG A 218 31.87 15.15 25.56
CA ARG A 218 32.12 16.45 24.93
C ARG A 218 31.09 16.81 23.86
N LEU A 219 30.62 15.84 23.07
CA LEU A 219 29.59 16.08 22.07
C LEU A 219 28.26 16.44 22.73
N THR A 220 27.90 15.74 23.81
CA THR A 220 26.67 15.99 24.57
C THR A 220 26.69 17.37 25.24
N GLU A 221 27.83 17.77 25.80
CA GLU A 221 28.00 19.07 26.44
C GLU A 221 27.92 20.22 25.42
N ASN A 222 28.56 20.06 24.25
CA ASN A 222 28.50 21.04 23.16
C ASN A 222 27.10 21.19 22.56
N VAL A 223 26.37 20.08 22.34
CA VAL A 223 24.99 20.11 21.84
C VAL A 223 24.05 20.77 22.85
N THR A 224 24.24 20.50 24.15
CA THR A 224 23.43 21.10 25.21
C THR A 224 23.69 22.61 25.36
N ALA A 225 24.94 23.04 25.21
CA ALA A 225 25.30 24.46 25.23
C ALA A 225 24.70 25.22 24.02
N LEU A 226 24.72 24.60 22.84
CA LEU A 226 24.21 25.18 21.60
C LEU A 226 22.68 25.28 21.62
N TYR A 227 21.99 24.28 22.18
CA TYR A 227 20.54 24.31 22.37
C TYR A 227 20.11 25.41 23.36
N ARG A 228 20.86 25.58 24.45
CA ARG A 228 20.57 26.61 25.47
C ARG A 228 20.74 28.03 24.90
N SER A 229 21.77 28.24 24.08
CA SER A 229 22.00 29.50 23.36
C SER A 229 20.85 29.85 22.41
N LEU A 230 20.37 28.87 21.63
CA LEU A 230 19.28 29.09 20.65
C LEU A 230 17.92 29.36 21.31
N THR A 231 17.65 28.77 22.48
CA THR A 231 16.38 29.00 23.20
C THR A 231 16.32 30.31 23.98
N GLN A 232 17.45 30.96 24.28
CA GLN A 232 17.47 32.25 24.98
C GLN A 232 17.16 33.44 24.06
N ASP A 233 17.36 33.31 22.75
CA ASP A 233 17.10 34.37 21.76
C ASP A 233 15.67 34.35 21.17
N LEU A 234 14.84 33.37 21.55
CA LEU A 234 13.51 33.12 20.94
C LEU A 234 12.32 33.29 21.89
N ALA A 235 12.46 34.04 22.99
CA ALA A 235 11.30 34.40 23.82
C ALA A 235 10.61 35.68 23.27
N PRO A 236 9.45 35.60 22.59
CA PRO A 236 8.71 36.79 22.18
C PRO A 236 8.06 37.47 23.38
N ASP A 237 8.09 38.80 23.39
CA ASP A 237 7.36 39.64 24.34
C ASP A 237 5.83 39.36 24.28
N PRO A 238 5.12 39.36 25.42
CA PRO A 238 3.69 39.08 25.45
C PRO A 238 2.89 40.25 24.86
N VAL A 239 2.24 39.99 23.72
CA VAL A 239 1.25 40.90 23.11
C VAL A 239 -0.05 40.87 23.94
N PRO A 240 -0.65 42.02 24.29
CA PRO A 240 -1.90 42.06 25.04
C PRO A 240 -3.10 41.56 24.22
N ALA A 241 -3.91 40.72 24.85
CA ALA A 241 -5.10 40.10 24.26
C ALA A 241 -6.15 41.14 23.86
N THR A 242 -6.60 41.08 22.60
CA THR A 242 -7.78 41.79 22.10
C THR A 242 -8.93 40.80 21.96
N GLU A 243 -10.08 41.13 22.55
CA GLU A 243 -11.30 40.31 22.54
C GLU A 243 -11.86 40.13 21.12
N PRO A 244 -12.31 38.91 20.74
CA PRO A 244 -12.89 38.68 19.42
C PRO A 244 -14.35 39.17 19.38
N SER A 245 -14.61 40.09 18.46
CA SER A 245 -15.95 40.54 18.09
C SER A 245 -16.66 39.47 17.26
N ALA A 246 -17.95 39.24 17.53
CA ALA A 246 -18.75 38.19 16.92
C ALA A 246 -18.93 38.36 15.39
N PRO A 247 -18.98 37.26 14.62
CA PRO A 247 -19.17 37.35 13.17
C PRO A 247 -20.64 37.68 12.82
N PRO A 248 -20.88 38.46 11.74
CA PRO A 248 -22.22 38.72 11.26
C PRO A 248 -22.82 37.47 10.59
N VAL A 249 -24.13 37.30 10.79
CA VAL A 249 -24.95 36.24 10.22
C VAL A 249 -24.95 36.36 8.68
N ALA A 250 -24.45 35.32 8.00
CA ALA A 250 -24.41 35.24 6.55
C ALA A 250 -25.80 34.94 5.96
N ALA A 251 -26.21 35.72 4.97
CA ALA A 251 -27.38 35.49 4.14
C ALA A 251 -27.17 34.26 3.20
N PRO A 252 -28.24 33.57 2.78
CA PRO A 252 -28.14 32.38 1.93
C PRO A 252 -27.54 32.71 0.56
N ALA A 253 -26.51 31.97 0.18
CA ALA A 253 -25.79 32.11 -1.08
C ALA A 253 -26.70 31.78 -2.28
N PRO A 254 -26.68 32.60 -3.36
CA PRO A 254 -27.31 32.24 -4.62
C PRO A 254 -26.59 31.04 -5.27
N LYS A 255 -27.36 30.17 -5.94
CA LYS A 255 -26.83 29.04 -6.75
C LYS A 255 -25.72 29.54 -7.67
N ALA A 256 -24.52 28.97 -7.49
CA ALA A 256 -23.33 29.32 -8.25
C ALA A 256 -23.54 29.07 -9.76
N ALA A 257 -23.46 30.14 -10.54
CA ALA A 257 -23.16 30.05 -11.96
C ALA A 257 -21.72 29.57 -12.11
N THR A 258 -21.47 28.67 -13.07
CA THR A 258 -20.14 28.20 -13.43
C THR A 258 -19.22 29.40 -13.67
N PRO A 259 -18.11 29.57 -12.93
CA PRO A 259 -17.22 30.70 -13.13
C PRO A 259 -16.59 30.59 -14.53
N PRO A 260 -16.43 31.70 -15.28
CA PRO A 260 -15.67 31.68 -16.52
C PRO A 260 -14.22 31.26 -16.21
N PRO A 261 -13.54 30.56 -17.15
CA PRO A 261 -12.16 30.15 -16.96
C PRO A 261 -11.29 31.39 -16.69
N LEU A 262 -10.55 31.37 -15.58
CA LEU A 262 -9.56 32.41 -15.28
C LEU A 262 -8.48 32.38 -16.38
N PRO A 263 -8.16 33.53 -17.01
CA PRO A 263 -7.10 33.59 -18.00
C PRO A 263 -5.74 33.39 -17.32
N PHE A 264 -4.92 32.53 -17.92
CA PHE A 264 -3.52 32.35 -17.59
C PHE A 264 -2.73 33.65 -17.76
N ASP A 265 -1.82 33.94 -16.82
CA ASP A 265 -0.91 35.09 -16.87
C ASP A 265 0.31 34.75 -17.74
N ALA A 266 0.13 34.88 -19.06
CA ALA A 266 1.14 34.62 -20.07
C ALA A 266 2.42 35.45 -19.86
N ASP A 267 2.29 36.66 -19.30
CA ASP A 267 3.41 37.57 -19.07
C ASP A 267 4.31 37.06 -17.93
N SER A 268 3.72 36.53 -16.87
CA SER A 268 4.46 35.96 -15.74
C SER A 268 5.22 34.68 -16.10
N PHE A 269 4.65 33.84 -16.98
CA PHE A 269 5.34 32.66 -17.51
C PHE A 269 6.52 33.04 -18.42
N GLN A 270 6.31 33.95 -19.37
CA GLN A 270 7.37 34.47 -20.25
C GLN A 270 8.50 35.13 -19.45
N ALA A 271 8.17 35.88 -18.39
CA ALA A 271 9.16 36.52 -17.51
C ALA A 271 9.97 35.53 -16.64
N ARG A 272 9.43 34.33 -16.33
CA ARG A 272 10.19 33.25 -15.67
C ARG A 272 11.10 32.54 -16.68
N LEU A 273 10.65 32.38 -17.92
CA LEU A 273 11.38 31.75 -19.02
C LEU A 273 12.63 32.54 -19.43
N GLY A 274 12.50 33.86 -19.59
CA GLY A 274 13.64 34.73 -19.92
C GLY A 274 14.75 34.75 -18.87
N ARG A 275 14.47 34.35 -17.61
CA ARG A 275 15.50 34.20 -16.57
C ARG A 275 16.31 32.91 -16.72
N LEU A 276 15.66 31.82 -17.13
CA LEU A 276 16.30 30.51 -17.32
C LEU A 276 17.24 30.48 -18.54
N GLU A 277 16.93 31.27 -19.59
CA GLU A 277 17.80 31.43 -20.76
C GLU A 277 19.18 32.04 -20.42
N GLY A 278 19.28 32.81 -19.32
CA GLY A 278 20.54 33.39 -18.86
C GLY A 278 21.40 32.48 -17.97
N GLU A 279 20.82 31.44 -17.37
CA GLU A 279 21.47 30.62 -16.33
C GLU A 279 21.96 29.24 -16.82
N LEU A 280 21.55 28.81 -18.01
CA LEU A 280 21.85 27.48 -18.53
C LEU A 280 22.93 27.53 -19.63
N PRO A 281 24.09 26.87 -19.46
CA PRO A 281 25.05 26.67 -20.53
C PRO A 281 24.55 25.53 -21.42
N LEU A 282 23.47 25.78 -22.15
CA LEU A 282 22.98 24.85 -23.17
C LEU A 282 23.86 25.04 -24.41
N GLY A 283 24.55 23.97 -24.81
CA GLY A 283 25.06 23.87 -26.18
C GLY A 283 23.87 24.04 -27.12
N ALA A 284 23.76 25.22 -27.72
CA ALA A 284 22.64 25.60 -28.57
C ALA A 284 22.71 24.85 -29.91
N GLU A 285 22.37 23.56 -29.91
CA GLU A 285 21.76 22.97 -31.09
C GLU A 285 20.34 23.51 -31.15
N GLN A 286 20.20 24.71 -31.73
CA GLN A 286 18.92 25.21 -32.19
C GLN A 286 18.34 24.17 -33.14
N LEU A 287 17.13 23.70 -32.84
CA LEU A 287 16.33 23.00 -33.85
C LEU A 287 16.31 23.92 -35.08
N GLY A 288 16.70 23.42 -36.25
CA GLY A 288 16.51 24.18 -37.49
C GLY A 288 15.03 24.55 -37.63
N PRO A 289 14.68 25.69 -38.25
CA PRO A 289 13.28 26.15 -38.38
C PRO A 289 12.34 25.05 -38.91
N SER A 290 12.84 24.17 -39.78
CA SER A 290 12.09 23.02 -40.31
C SER A 290 11.68 21.99 -39.25
N GLN A 291 12.47 21.78 -38.20
CA GLN A 291 12.20 20.77 -37.18
C GLN A 291 11.18 21.26 -36.15
N ALA A 292 11.20 22.56 -35.83
CA ALA A 292 10.19 23.17 -34.96
C ALA A 292 8.81 23.23 -35.65
N GLU A 293 8.78 23.64 -36.92
CA GLU A 293 7.56 23.63 -37.75
C GLU A 293 7.00 22.21 -37.89
N TRP A 294 7.88 21.22 -38.10
CA TRP A 294 7.47 19.82 -38.17
C TRP A 294 6.90 19.31 -36.84
N LEU A 295 7.53 19.65 -35.71
CA LEU A 295 7.01 19.28 -34.39
C LEU A 295 5.65 19.93 -34.10
N ALA A 296 5.47 21.21 -34.45
CA ALA A 296 4.20 21.90 -34.32
C ALA A 296 3.10 21.25 -35.16
N PHE A 297 3.42 20.90 -36.41
CA PHE A 297 2.50 20.18 -37.30
C PHE A 297 2.10 18.82 -36.71
N LEU A 298 3.07 18.02 -36.25
CA LEU A 298 2.81 16.71 -35.63
C LEU A 298 1.96 16.84 -34.37
N LEU A 299 2.23 17.84 -33.51
CA LEU A 299 1.42 18.12 -32.32
C LEU A 299 -0.01 18.46 -32.70
N GLN A 300 -0.22 19.35 -33.66
CA GLN A 300 -1.56 19.73 -34.10
C GLN A 300 -2.35 18.52 -34.62
N GLN A 301 -1.70 17.64 -35.39
CA GLN A 301 -2.34 16.44 -35.93
C GLN A 301 -2.60 15.37 -34.86
N ALA A 302 -1.66 15.16 -33.93
CA ALA A 302 -1.77 14.15 -32.87
C ALA A 302 -2.84 14.51 -31.83
N LEU A 303 -3.05 15.81 -31.59
CA LEU A 303 -3.99 16.35 -30.60
C LEU A 303 -5.38 16.67 -31.19
N ALA A 304 -5.58 16.47 -32.50
CA ALA A 304 -6.88 16.66 -33.15
C ALA A 304 -7.98 15.81 -32.47
N PRO A 305 -9.21 16.32 -32.31
CA PRO A 305 -10.25 15.63 -31.54
C PRO A 305 -10.75 14.34 -32.22
N GLU A 306 -10.82 14.32 -33.55
CA GLU A 306 -11.34 13.18 -34.32
C GLU A 306 -10.34 12.02 -34.37
N GLU A 307 -10.83 10.77 -34.24
CA GLU A 307 -10.01 9.58 -34.49
C GLU A 307 -9.83 9.38 -36.00
N SER A 308 -8.59 9.35 -36.47
CA SER A 308 -8.24 9.09 -37.86
C SER A 308 -6.92 8.36 -37.97
N ASP A 309 -6.72 7.60 -39.06
CA ASP A 309 -5.43 6.98 -39.39
C ASP A 309 -4.29 8.02 -39.44
N ALA A 310 -4.60 9.25 -39.85
CA ALA A 310 -3.65 10.35 -39.89
C ALA A 310 -3.19 10.76 -38.49
N ARG A 311 -4.10 10.80 -37.52
CA ARG A 311 -3.79 11.09 -36.12
C ARG A 311 -2.92 10.01 -35.50
N GLU A 312 -3.22 8.74 -35.76
CA GLU A 312 -2.41 7.64 -35.21
C GLU A 312 -1.00 7.62 -35.81
N ARG A 313 -0.87 7.88 -37.11
CA ARG A 313 0.45 8.08 -37.75
C ARG A 313 1.18 9.28 -37.15
N ALA A 314 0.50 10.42 -36.96
CA ALA A 314 1.09 11.59 -36.33
C ALA A 314 1.56 11.31 -34.89
N ARG A 315 0.86 10.48 -34.12
CA ARG A 315 1.29 10.05 -32.77
C ARG A 315 2.55 9.20 -32.82
N VAL A 316 2.64 8.26 -33.76
CA VAL A 316 3.84 7.42 -33.96
C VAL A 316 5.03 8.29 -34.36
N ASP A 317 4.84 9.19 -35.33
CA ASP A 317 5.89 10.10 -35.81
C ASP A 317 6.31 11.09 -34.73
N LEU A 318 5.35 11.62 -33.95
CA LEU A 318 5.61 12.48 -32.80
C LEU A 318 6.42 11.74 -31.75
N ALA A 319 6.05 10.51 -31.39
CA ALA A 319 6.81 9.70 -30.43
C ALA A 319 8.24 9.41 -30.91
N ALA A 320 8.43 9.14 -32.21
CA ALA A 320 9.74 8.93 -32.81
C ALA A 320 10.59 10.22 -32.77
N GLN A 321 9.99 11.36 -33.09
CA GLN A 321 10.66 12.66 -33.05
C GLN A 321 11.06 13.05 -31.62
N LEU A 322 10.17 12.79 -30.66
CA LEU A 322 10.37 13.09 -29.25
C LEU A 322 11.33 12.12 -28.53
N ALA A 323 11.70 11.01 -29.18
CA ALA A 323 12.79 10.16 -28.73
C ALA A 323 14.17 10.83 -28.93
N GLN A 324 14.27 11.86 -29.76
CA GLN A 324 15.48 12.65 -29.96
C GLN A 324 15.55 13.81 -28.94
N PRO A 325 16.75 14.37 -28.66
CA PRO A 325 16.89 15.59 -27.88
C PRO A 325 16.03 16.72 -28.47
N VAL A 326 15.17 17.33 -27.64
CA VAL A 326 14.28 18.41 -28.05
C VAL A 326 14.86 19.69 -27.49
N GLY A 327 15.20 20.64 -28.35
CA GLY A 327 15.67 21.96 -27.92
C GLY A 327 14.61 22.73 -27.12
N LEU A 328 15.02 23.81 -26.46
CA LEU A 328 14.16 24.63 -25.58
C LEU A 328 12.83 25.04 -26.26
N GLN A 329 12.88 25.47 -27.52
CA GLN A 329 11.70 25.87 -28.29
C GLN A 329 10.72 24.70 -28.52
N GLY A 330 11.23 23.50 -28.79
CA GLY A 330 10.38 22.32 -28.94
C GLY A 330 9.65 21.96 -27.65
N LEU A 331 10.31 22.15 -26.52
CA LEU A 331 9.72 21.92 -25.20
C LEU A 331 8.68 22.98 -24.84
N GLN A 332 8.93 24.25 -25.15
CA GLN A 332 7.93 25.31 -25.02
C GLN A 332 6.67 24.98 -25.81
N MET A 333 6.81 24.44 -27.04
CA MET A 333 5.68 23.98 -27.84
C MET A 333 4.93 22.81 -27.18
N LEU A 334 5.65 21.84 -26.60
CA LEU A 334 5.02 20.74 -25.86
C LEU A 334 4.25 21.21 -24.63
N LEU A 335 4.82 22.14 -23.85
CA LEU A 335 4.16 22.70 -22.68
C LEU A 335 2.91 23.49 -23.09
N SER A 336 3.02 24.35 -24.11
CA SER A 336 1.86 25.11 -24.63
C SER A 336 0.76 24.19 -25.18
N ALA A 337 1.14 23.11 -25.87
CA ALA A 337 0.19 22.11 -26.34
C ALA A 337 -0.49 21.39 -25.15
N GLY A 338 0.25 21.10 -24.09
CA GLY A 338 -0.29 20.56 -22.85
C GLY A 338 -1.24 21.52 -22.14
N GLU A 339 -0.95 22.82 -22.13
CA GLU A 339 -1.86 23.84 -21.59
C GLU A 339 -3.16 23.91 -22.37
N GLN A 340 -3.09 23.90 -23.70
CA GLN A 340 -4.27 23.90 -24.57
C GLN A 340 -5.13 22.66 -24.34
N LEU A 341 -4.49 21.49 -24.21
CA LEU A 341 -5.16 20.24 -23.90
C LEU A 341 -5.88 20.30 -22.53
N LEU A 342 -5.21 20.80 -21.49
CA LEU A 342 -5.79 20.94 -20.16
C LEU A 342 -6.89 22.01 -20.10
N ALA A 343 -6.76 23.10 -20.86
CA ALA A 343 -7.77 24.15 -20.95
C ALA A 343 -9.06 23.66 -21.63
N GLY A 344 -8.97 22.65 -22.49
CA GLY A 344 -10.14 22.00 -23.11
C GLY A 344 -11.07 21.31 -22.11
N GLY A 345 -10.57 20.91 -20.92
CA GLY A 345 -11.39 20.33 -19.85
C GLY A 345 -11.90 18.90 -20.11
N ASP A 346 -11.55 18.30 -21.24
CA ASP A 346 -11.94 16.93 -21.59
C ASP A 346 -10.95 15.93 -20.96
N ALA A 347 -11.39 15.26 -19.90
CA ALA A 347 -10.58 14.30 -19.16
C ALA A 347 -10.15 13.10 -20.02
N ASP A 348 -10.97 12.65 -20.97
CA ASP A 348 -10.66 11.51 -21.83
C ASP A 348 -9.60 11.90 -22.87
N ALA A 349 -9.72 13.10 -23.46
CA ALA A 349 -8.71 13.65 -24.34
C ALA A 349 -7.38 13.86 -23.61
N VAL A 350 -7.40 14.41 -22.39
CA VAL A 350 -6.21 14.53 -21.55
C VAL A 350 -5.60 13.16 -21.29
N ASP A 351 -6.42 12.17 -20.94
CA ASP A 351 -5.95 10.83 -20.58
C ASP A 351 -5.28 10.08 -21.74
N ALA A 352 -5.75 10.32 -22.96
CA ALA A 352 -5.18 9.76 -24.17
C ALA A 352 -3.91 10.49 -24.67
N GLN A 353 -3.85 11.82 -24.52
CA GLN A 353 -2.86 12.65 -25.21
C GLN A 353 -1.71 13.11 -24.33
N LEU A 354 -1.98 13.41 -23.06
CA LEU A 354 -0.98 13.94 -22.13
C LEU A 354 0.23 13.03 -21.92
N PRO A 355 0.12 11.68 -21.86
CA PRO A 355 1.28 10.80 -21.75
C PRO A 355 2.30 10.99 -22.89
N LEU A 356 1.82 11.30 -24.10
CA LEU A 356 2.67 11.57 -25.27
C LEU A 356 3.50 12.84 -25.10
N LEU A 357 2.97 13.83 -24.36
CA LEU A 357 3.64 15.09 -24.07
C LEU A 357 4.60 14.99 -22.88
N LEU A 358 4.30 14.11 -21.92
CA LEU A 358 5.12 13.91 -20.71
C LEU A 358 6.29 12.96 -20.89
N ALA A 359 6.14 11.90 -21.69
CA ALA A 359 7.20 10.92 -21.95
C ALA A 359 8.55 11.53 -22.45
N PRO A 360 8.57 12.56 -23.31
CA PRO A 360 9.80 13.23 -23.72
C PRO A 360 10.39 14.07 -22.59
N LEU A 361 9.55 14.81 -21.85
CA LEU A 361 9.98 15.62 -20.71
C LEU A 361 10.71 14.76 -19.66
N ALA A 362 10.28 13.50 -19.51
CA ALA A 362 10.93 12.51 -18.66
C ALA A 362 12.36 12.14 -19.08
N LYS A 363 12.62 12.12 -20.40
CA LYS A 363 13.88 11.67 -20.99
C LYS A 363 14.91 12.79 -21.16
N GLN A 364 14.48 14.05 -21.12
CA GLN A 364 15.31 15.21 -21.44
C GLN A 364 16.04 15.77 -20.20
N ALA A 365 17.08 16.57 -20.45
CA ALA A 365 18.10 16.99 -19.48
C ALA A 365 17.57 17.67 -18.19
N PRO A 366 18.32 17.62 -17.07
CA PRO A 366 17.93 18.20 -15.76
C PRO A 366 17.54 19.67 -15.79
N ALA A 367 18.13 20.45 -16.70
CA ALA A 367 17.83 21.87 -16.91
C ALA A 367 16.34 22.12 -17.22
N LEU A 368 15.70 21.19 -17.93
CA LEU A 368 14.36 21.32 -18.46
C LEU A 368 13.29 20.82 -17.49
N GLN A 369 13.71 20.03 -16.50
CA GLN A 369 12.86 19.63 -15.37
C GLN A 369 12.47 20.83 -14.49
N SER A 370 13.15 21.98 -14.63
CA SER A 370 12.80 23.23 -13.94
C SER A 370 11.57 23.94 -14.52
N LEU A 371 11.27 23.74 -15.81
CA LEU A 371 10.09 24.32 -16.46
C LEU A 371 8.80 23.59 -16.07
N PHE A 372 8.92 22.32 -15.68
CA PHE A 372 7.79 21.48 -15.37
C PHE A 372 7.02 21.93 -14.12
N PRO A 373 7.66 22.22 -12.97
CA PRO A 373 6.99 22.84 -11.84
C PRO A 373 6.26 24.13 -12.20
N ALA A 374 6.90 25.02 -12.96
CA ALA A 374 6.30 26.28 -13.36
C ALA A 374 5.00 26.09 -14.18
N TRP A 375 4.98 25.06 -15.03
CA TRP A 375 3.80 24.68 -15.78
C TRP A 375 2.69 24.13 -14.87
N VAL A 376 3.01 23.26 -13.91
CA VAL A 376 2.04 22.72 -12.95
C VAL A 376 1.47 23.83 -12.05
N ASP A 377 2.31 24.76 -11.60
CA ASP A 377 1.91 25.90 -10.76
C ASP A 377 1.00 26.88 -11.51
N GLY A 378 1.23 27.07 -12.81
CA GLY A 378 0.40 27.93 -13.66
C GLY A 378 -0.97 27.33 -14.02
N ALA A 379 -1.17 26.03 -13.78
CA ALA A 379 -2.39 25.33 -14.14
C ALA A 379 -3.54 25.62 -13.16
N SER A 380 -4.76 25.78 -13.70
CA SER A 380 -5.98 25.92 -12.90
C SER A 380 -6.19 24.71 -11.97
N ALA A 381 -6.99 24.84 -10.91
CA ALA A 381 -7.26 23.71 -10.01
C ALA A 381 -7.81 22.47 -10.75
N VAL A 382 -8.72 22.68 -11.71
CA VAL A 382 -9.28 21.62 -12.56
C VAL A 382 -8.20 20.99 -13.45
N ALA A 383 -7.33 21.82 -14.06
CA ALA A 383 -6.22 21.32 -14.87
C ALA A 383 -5.21 20.53 -14.04
N ARG A 384 -4.87 20.99 -12.83
CA ARG A 384 -4.00 20.28 -11.89
C ARG A 384 -4.58 18.91 -11.54
N GLU A 385 -5.88 18.83 -11.29
CA GLU A 385 -6.54 17.56 -11.00
C GLU A 385 -6.47 16.59 -12.19
N MET A 386 -6.67 17.08 -13.42
CA MET A 386 -6.52 16.24 -14.61
C MET A 386 -5.08 15.81 -14.87
N LEU A 387 -4.12 16.68 -14.57
CA LEU A 387 -2.70 16.43 -14.73
C LEU A 387 -2.17 15.42 -13.69
N TRP A 388 -2.72 15.45 -12.47
CA TRP A 388 -2.19 14.75 -11.30
C TRP A 388 -1.94 13.24 -11.52
N PRO A 389 -2.87 12.43 -12.06
CA PRO A 389 -2.65 11.00 -12.24
C PRO A 389 -1.46 10.70 -13.17
N HIS A 390 -1.20 11.58 -14.14
CA HIS A 390 -0.09 11.45 -15.08
C HIS A 390 1.23 11.87 -14.46
N LEU A 391 1.23 12.88 -13.59
CA LEU A 391 2.41 13.24 -12.79
C LEU A 391 2.80 12.07 -11.88
N ALA A 392 1.81 11.52 -11.18
CA ALA A 392 2.01 10.37 -10.31
C ALA A 392 2.52 9.15 -11.10
N ASP A 393 1.93 8.84 -12.25
CA ASP A 393 2.38 7.77 -13.13
C ASP A 393 3.82 7.99 -13.61
N ALA A 394 4.17 9.20 -14.05
CA ALA A 394 5.53 9.51 -14.47
C ALA A 394 6.56 9.33 -13.34
N LEU A 395 6.24 9.79 -12.12
CA LEU A 395 7.08 9.58 -10.93
C LEU A 395 7.26 8.08 -10.64
N LEU A 396 6.15 7.32 -10.70
CA LEU A 396 6.14 5.86 -10.53
C LEU A 396 6.92 5.13 -11.63
N GLY A 397 6.93 5.67 -12.85
CA GLY A 397 7.73 5.19 -13.97
C GLY A 397 9.22 5.50 -13.86
N GLY A 398 9.68 6.08 -12.75
CA GLY A 398 11.08 6.37 -12.49
C GLY A 398 11.55 7.73 -13.03
N LEU A 399 10.63 8.61 -13.43
CA LEU A 399 10.94 10.03 -13.61
C LEU A 399 11.28 10.58 -12.23
N VAL A 400 12.56 10.59 -11.86
CA VAL A 400 13.03 11.24 -10.64
C VAL A 400 13.42 12.66 -11.02
N PRO A 401 12.55 13.67 -10.84
CA PRO A 401 12.95 15.04 -11.11
C PRO A 401 14.08 15.40 -10.15
N VAL A 402 15.16 15.90 -10.73
CA VAL A 402 16.42 16.28 -10.08
C VAL A 402 16.21 17.39 -9.04
N SER A 403 15.03 18.01 -8.97
CA SER A 403 14.52 18.39 -7.65
C SER A 403 12.99 18.38 -7.54
N LEU A 404 12.44 17.38 -6.84
CA LEU A 404 11.10 17.50 -6.23
C LEU A 404 11.00 18.73 -5.31
N ALA A 405 12.13 19.27 -4.84
CA ALA A 405 12.20 20.54 -4.13
C ALA A 405 11.75 21.74 -4.99
N GLN A 406 11.85 21.69 -6.32
CA GLN A 406 11.29 22.71 -7.22
C GLN A 406 9.77 22.57 -7.42
N LEU A 407 9.15 21.42 -7.12
CA LEU A 407 7.67 21.31 -7.03
C LEU A 407 7.10 21.96 -5.75
N ARG A 408 7.97 22.47 -4.86
CA ARG A 408 7.58 23.45 -3.84
C ARG A 408 7.72 24.84 -4.45
N SER A 409 6.68 25.34 -5.10
CA SER A 409 6.60 26.77 -5.37
C SER A 409 6.21 27.55 -4.10
N ALA A 410 6.48 28.85 -4.14
CA ALA A 410 6.55 29.77 -3.00
C ALA A 410 5.22 30.00 -2.23
N ASP A 411 4.09 29.46 -2.71
CA ASP A 411 2.76 29.66 -2.13
C ASP A 411 2.12 28.40 -1.49
N GLY A 412 2.89 27.31 -1.33
CA GLY A 412 2.68 26.41 -0.18
C GLY A 412 1.61 25.31 -0.25
N GLU A 413 1.05 24.96 -1.40
CA GLU A 413 0.30 23.70 -1.59
C GLU A 413 0.80 22.96 -2.82
N THR A 414 1.45 21.82 -2.59
CA THR A 414 2.21 21.04 -3.57
C THR A 414 1.38 20.72 -4.82
N ALA A 415 2.02 20.58 -5.99
CA ALA A 415 1.43 19.96 -7.18
C ALA A 415 0.72 18.61 -6.91
N LEU A 416 1.13 17.92 -5.83
CA LEU A 416 0.57 16.66 -5.38
C LEU A 416 -0.43 16.80 -4.21
N ALA A 417 -0.64 18.00 -3.67
CA ALA A 417 -1.59 18.23 -2.59
C ALA A 417 -3.01 18.02 -3.13
N LEU A 418 -3.74 17.12 -2.49
CA LEU A 418 -5.08 16.73 -2.89
C LEU A 418 -6.02 16.92 -1.72
N ALA A 419 -7.15 17.60 -1.97
CA ALA A 419 -8.26 17.61 -1.04
C ALA A 419 -8.68 16.16 -0.76
N GLU A 420 -9.05 15.88 0.49
CA GLU A 420 -9.39 14.53 0.91
C GLU A 420 -10.59 13.95 0.13
N GLU A 421 -11.49 14.83 -0.32
CA GLU A 421 -12.67 14.55 -1.12
C GLU A 421 -12.34 14.03 -2.53
N ASP A 422 -11.25 14.50 -3.14
CA ASP A 422 -10.87 14.15 -4.52
C ASP A 422 -10.10 12.82 -4.62
N ARG A 423 -9.58 12.33 -3.48
CA ARG A 423 -8.71 11.14 -3.44
C ARG A 423 -9.33 9.89 -4.05
N PRO A 424 -10.60 9.51 -3.82
CA PRO A 424 -11.18 8.32 -4.41
C PRO A 424 -11.24 8.40 -5.95
N ARG A 425 -11.58 9.57 -6.50
CA ARG A 425 -11.64 9.79 -7.96
C ARG A 425 -10.25 9.71 -8.59
N LEU A 426 -9.28 10.38 -7.98
CA LEU A 426 -7.89 10.39 -8.47
C LEU A 426 -7.23 9.04 -8.33
N LEU A 427 -7.52 8.31 -7.26
CA LEU A 427 -7.07 6.93 -7.09
C LEU A 427 -7.60 6.04 -8.21
N ALA A 428 -8.90 6.11 -8.53
CA ALA A 428 -9.48 5.31 -9.59
C ALA A 428 -8.81 5.57 -10.96
N ARG A 429 -8.45 6.83 -11.26
CA ARG A 429 -7.70 7.18 -12.48
C ARG A 429 -6.24 6.73 -12.44
N LEU A 430 -5.59 6.77 -11.28
CA LEU A 430 -4.22 6.30 -11.11
C LEU A 430 -4.14 4.76 -11.24
N GLU A 431 -5.14 4.03 -10.76
CA GLU A 431 -5.18 2.55 -10.85
C GLU A 431 -5.26 2.02 -12.28
N GLN A 432 -5.67 2.85 -13.23
CA GLN A 432 -5.71 2.52 -14.65
C GLN A 432 -4.36 2.76 -15.35
N ARG A 433 -3.36 3.32 -14.64
CA ARG A 433 -2.09 3.73 -15.25
C ARG A 433 -1.05 2.61 -15.33
N PRO A 434 -0.24 2.56 -16.41
CA PRO A 434 0.75 1.50 -16.61
C PRO A 434 1.72 1.32 -15.45
N SER A 435 2.26 2.41 -14.88
CA SER A 435 3.31 2.30 -13.85
C SER A 435 2.78 1.78 -12.51
N LEU A 436 1.47 1.89 -12.25
CA LEU A 436 0.85 1.23 -11.09
C LEU A 436 0.47 -0.23 -11.39
N LEU A 437 0.29 -0.59 -12.66
CA LEU A 437 0.09 -1.97 -13.11
C LEU A 437 1.41 -2.76 -13.16
N ASP A 438 2.56 -2.09 -13.16
CA ASP A 438 3.87 -2.72 -13.04
C ASP A 438 4.05 -3.44 -11.69
N ALA A 439 4.90 -4.47 -11.71
CA ALA A 439 5.12 -5.33 -10.55
C ALA A 439 5.92 -4.65 -9.42
N SER A 440 6.67 -3.60 -9.73
CA SER A 440 7.59 -2.94 -8.80
C SER A 440 7.38 -1.43 -8.76
N LEU A 441 7.42 -0.85 -7.56
CA LEU A 441 7.48 0.60 -7.36
C LEU A 441 8.94 1.04 -7.22
N PRO A 442 9.36 2.19 -7.75
CA PRO A 442 10.73 2.65 -7.67
C PRO A 442 11.09 3.11 -6.26
N ALA A 443 12.21 2.60 -5.74
CA ALA A 443 12.69 2.90 -4.38
C ALA A 443 12.98 4.39 -4.15
N ALA A 444 13.28 5.14 -5.21
CA ALA A 444 13.59 6.58 -5.17
C ALA A 444 12.41 7.44 -4.67
N ILE A 445 11.17 6.95 -4.76
CA ILE A 445 9.99 7.64 -4.21
C ILE A 445 9.95 7.54 -2.68
N PHE A 446 10.50 6.46 -2.13
CA PHE A 446 10.46 6.19 -0.70
C PHE A 446 11.71 6.68 0.02
N ARG A 447 12.87 6.79 -0.66
CA ARG A 447 14.17 7.02 -0.02
C ARG A 447 14.95 8.18 -0.67
N PRO A 448 15.26 9.26 0.08
CA PRO A 448 14.74 9.58 1.43
C PRO A 448 13.23 9.90 1.39
N LEU A 449 12.57 9.83 2.55
CA LEU A 449 11.18 10.26 2.67
C LEU A 449 11.08 11.77 2.51
N ARG A 450 10.56 12.19 1.37
CA ARG A 450 10.40 13.60 0.98
C ARG A 450 8.98 14.07 1.34
N PRO A 451 8.81 15.18 2.08
CA PRO A 451 7.48 15.71 2.42
C PRO A 451 6.57 15.92 1.22
N GLU A 452 7.14 16.33 0.09
CA GLU A 452 6.45 16.63 -1.17
C GLU A 452 5.78 15.38 -1.77
N LEU A 453 6.29 14.18 -1.46
CA LEU A 453 5.75 12.91 -1.94
C LEU A 453 4.71 12.30 -1.00
N ARG A 454 4.49 12.87 0.19
CA ARG A 454 3.53 12.33 1.17
C ARG A 454 2.13 12.14 0.59
N PRO A 455 1.55 13.06 -0.21
CA PRO A 455 0.23 12.83 -0.81
C PRO A 455 0.18 11.60 -1.73
N LEU A 456 1.21 11.42 -2.56
CA LEU A 456 1.35 10.25 -3.42
C LEU A 456 1.49 8.97 -2.59
N LEU A 457 2.35 8.98 -1.56
CA LEU A 457 2.53 7.85 -0.66
C LEU A 457 1.24 7.46 0.06
N LEU A 458 0.44 8.45 0.50
CA LEU A 458 -0.88 8.23 1.11
C LEU A 458 -1.85 7.56 0.12
N LEU A 459 -1.86 7.98 -1.14
CA LEU A 459 -2.69 7.34 -2.17
C LEU A 459 -2.20 5.93 -2.52
N LEU A 460 -0.89 5.71 -2.58
CA LEU A 460 -0.33 4.37 -2.80
C LEU A 460 -0.71 3.41 -1.66
N LEU A 461 -0.78 3.88 -0.42
CA LEU A 461 -1.30 3.10 0.71
C LEU A 461 -2.80 2.77 0.59
N LEU A 462 -3.56 3.51 -0.20
CA LEU A 462 -4.97 3.26 -0.47
C LEU A 462 -5.22 2.41 -1.72
N SER A 463 -4.24 2.32 -2.61
CA SER A 463 -4.34 1.58 -3.87
C SER A 463 -4.31 0.05 -3.72
N SER A 464 -4.62 -0.63 -4.81
CA SER A 464 -4.36 -2.06 -5.04
C SER A 464 -2.91 -2.47 -4.77
N ARG A 465 -1.94 -1.54 -4.84
CA ARG A 465 -0.51 -1.75 -4.54
C ARG A 465 -0.11 -1.49 -3.10
N SER A 466 -1.06 -1.28 -2.20
CA SER A 466 -0.78 -0.90 -0.80
C SER A 466 0.15 -1.84 -0.04
N VAL A 467 0.19 -3.14 -0.35
CA VAL A 467 1.13 -4.09 0.27
C VAL A 467 2.57 -3.80 -0.14
N ILE A 468 2.82 -3.60 -1.43
CA ILE A 468 4.15 -3.29 -1.97
C ILE A 468 4.60 -1.90 -1.52
N ALA A 469 3.72 -0.91 -1.67
CA ALA A 469 3.98 0.46 -1.23
C ALA A 469 4.21 0.52 0.28
N GLY A 470 3.40 -0.18 1.07
CA GLY A 470 3.52 -0.25 2.52
C GLY A 470 4.83 -0.89 2.98
N ALA A 471 5.30 -1.94 2.30
CA ALA A 471 6.59 -2.56 2.59
C ALA A 471 7.77 -1.63 2.30
N GLN A 472 7.78 -0.95 1.15
CA GLN A 472 8.83 0.01 0.82
C GLN A 472 8.80 1.23 1.75
N LEU A 473 7.61 1.74 2.07
CA LEU A 473 7.42 2.83 3.03
C LEU A 473 7.89 2.43 4.43
N HIS A 474 7.55 1.23 4.89
CA HIS A 474 8.03 0.70 6.17
C HIS A 474 9.55 0.71 6.24
N ALA A 475 10.20 0.19 5.20
CA ALA A 475 11.64 0.13 5.13
C ALA A 475 12.26 1.54 5.11
N ALA A 476 11.64 2.50 4.43
CA ALA A 476 12.09 3.89 4.40
C ALA A 476 11.90 4.62 5.75
N LEU A 477 10.77 4.42 6.44
CA LEU A 477 10.50 5.00 7.76
C LEU A 477 11.47 4.49 8.83
N ARG A 478 11.93 3.24 8.72
CA ARG A 478 12.96 2.71 9.61
C ARG A 478 14.32 3.39 9.42
N GLU A 479 14.59 3.90 8.22
CA GLU A 479 15.82 4.60 7.87
C GLU A 479 15.73 6.12 8.14
N SER A 480 14.54 6.69 8.28
CA SER A 480 14.32 8.14 8.34
C SER A 480 14.57 8.80 9.70
N GLY A 481 15.15 8.08 10.67
CA GLY A 481 15.47 8.65 11.99
C GLY A 481 14.24 9.03 12.83
N LEU A 482 13.15 8.26 12.76
CA LEU A 482 11.95 8.49 13.57
C LEU A 482 12.27 8.57 15.07
N PRO A 483 11.47 9.30 15.87
CA PRO A 483 11.64 9.31 17.31
C PRO A 483 11.67 7.89 17.88
N PRO A 484 12.52 7.60 18.88
CA PRO A 484 12.73 6.25 19.42
C PRO A 484 11.46 5.42 19.67
N PRO A 485 10.37 5.95 20.28
CA PRO A 485 9.16 5.16 20.50
C PRO A 485 8.51 4.65 19.20
N PHE A 486 8.50 5.46 18.13
CA PHE A 486 7.93 5.06 16.84
C PHE A 486 8.86 4.13 16.08
N ALA A 487 10.17 4.37 16.10
CA ALA A 487 11.16 3.48 15.50
C ALA A 487 11.11 2.07 16.14
N ALA A 488 10.99 2.02 17.47
CA ALA A 488 10.82 0.78 18.22
C ALA A 488 9.50 0.07 17.89
N LEU A 489 8.39 0.81 17.81
CA LEU A 489 7.10 0.26 17.40
C LEU A 489 7.16 -0.37 16.01
N LEU A 490 7.70 0.34 15.01
CA LEU A 490 7.87 -0.21 13.65
C LEU A 490 8.73 -1.47 13.66
N THR A 491 9.81 -1.47 14.44
CA THR A 491 10.71 -2.62 14.55
C THR A 491 10.06 -3.84 15.20
N LEU A 492 9.11 -3.65 16.13
CA LEU A 492 8.33 -4.72 16.75
C LEU A 492 7.13 -5.17 15.92
N LEU A 493 6.56 -4.30 15.08
CA LEU A 493 5.51 -4.67 14.13
C LEU A 493 6.01 -5.68 13.09
N GLY A 494 7.31 -5.66 12.79
CA GLY A 494 7.91 -6.46 11.73
C GLY A 494 7.45 -5.97 10.36
N ASP A 495 7.12 -6.89 9.46
CA ASP A 495 6.72 -6.53 8.11
C ASP A 495 5.41 -5.73 8.06
N PHE A 496 5.26 -4.96 6.98
CA PHE A 496 4.02 -4.23 6.71
C PHE A 496 2.84 -5.19 6.59
N LYS A 497 1.71 -4.81 7.21
CA LYS A 497 0.42 -5.50 7.07
C LYS A 497 -0.67 -4.48 6.77
N PRO A 498 -1.70 -4.82 5.98
CA PRO A 498 -2.81 -3.91 5.68
C PRO A 498 -3.51 -3.36 6.94
N SER A 499 -3.56 -4.14 8.04
CA SER A 499 -4.11 -3.71 9.32
C SER A 499 -3.32 -2.57 9.99
N HIS A 500 -2.10 -2.29 9.53
CA HIS A 500 -1.25 -1.21 10.07
C HIS A 500 -1.37 0.07 9.24
N ARG A 501 -2.14 0.09 8.15
CA ARG A 501 -2.22 1.19 7.18
C ARG A 501 -2.43 2.55 7.84
N GLU A 502 -3.30 2.64 8.85
CA GLU A 502 -3.61 3.90 9.53
C GLU A 502 -2.39 4.49 10.25
N LEU A 503 -1.61 3.66 10.95
CA LEU A 503 -0.35 4.09 11.56
C LEU A 503 0.60 4.73 10.53
N TYR A 504 0.75 4.12 9.35
CA TYR A 504 1.61 4.68 8.30
C TYR A 504 1.07 5.99 7.74
N ARG A 505 -0.25 6.13 7.60
CA ARG A 505 -0.88 7.39 7.19
C ARG A 505 -0.57 8.50 8.19
N LEU A 506 -0.71 8.23 9.48
CA LEU A 506 -0.41 9.20 10.53
C LEU A 506 1.10 9.51 10.62
N LEU A 507 1.97 8.51 10.41
CA LEU A 507 3.43 8.75 10.38
C LEU A 507 3.83 9.65 9.22
N LEU A 508 3.14 9.55 8.07
CA LEU A 508 3.33 10.48 6.97
C LEU A 508 2.82 11.90 7.29
N ARG A 509 1.88 12.04 8.23
CA ARG A 509 1.29 13.32 8.68
C ARG A 509 1.79 13.77 10.06
N ALA A 510 2.90 13.24 10.54
CA ALA A 510 3.36 13.44 11.92
C ALA A 510 3.55 14.92 12.30
N ASP A 511 3.87 15.77 11.32
CA ASP A 511 4.07 17.22 11.52
C ASP A 511 2.75 17.97 11.80
N GLU A 512 1.62 17.45 11.33
CA GLU A 512 0.29 18.07 11.44
C GLU A 512 -0.56 17.43 12.56
N GLU A 513 -0.43 16.12 12.74
CA GLU A 513 -1.37 15.30 13.52
C GLU A 513 -0.73 14.65 14.76
N GLY A 514 0.27 15.29 15.36
CA GLY A 514 1.10 14.69 16.43
C GLY A 514 0.34 13.99 17.58
N ALA A 515 -0.76 14.58 18.07
CA ALA A 515 -1.58 13.99 19.13
C ALA A 515 -2.46 12.82 18.68
N ALA A 516 -2.92 12.82 17.42
CA ALA A 516 -3.66 11.69 16.84
C ALA A 516 -2.69 10.53 16.54
N LEU A 517 -1.54 10.83 15.94
CA LEU A 517 -0.44 9.88 15.72
C LEU A 517 -0.04 9.19 17.01
N ALA A 518 0.19 9.95 18.09
CA ALA A 518 0.58 9.38 19.37
C ALA A 518 -0.47 8.39 19.92
N ARG A 519 -1.76 8.73 19.82
CA ARG A 519 -2.86 7.85 20.25
C ARG A 519 -2.96 6.56 19.44
N GLU A 520 -2.90 6.67 18.10
CA GLU A 520 -2.98 5.50 17.22
C GLU A 520 -1.77 4.58 17.38
N ALA A 521 -0.56 5.17 17.44
CA ALA A 521 0.66 4.42 17.72
C ALA A 521 0.59 3.69 19.06
N ALA A 522 -0.01 4.31 20.08
CA ALA A 522 -0.21 3.67 21.37
C ALA A 522 -1.18 2.47 21.27
N GLY A 523 -2.28 2.59 20.50
CA GLY A 523 -3.19 1.48 20.23
C GLY A 523 -2.49 0.29 19.56
N HIS A 524 -1.69 0.55 18.52
CA HIS A 524 -0.87 -0.48 17.88
C HIS A 524 0.16 -1.09 18.83
N ALA A 525 0.84 -0.27 19.64
CA ALA A 525 1.81 -0.74 20.62
C ALA A 525 1.17 -1.66 21.66
N ILE A 526 -0.03 -1.36 22.17
CA ILE A 526 -0.78 -2.25 23.06
C ILE A 526 -0.98 -3.61 22.39
N GLY A 527 -1.50 -3.61 21.16
CA GLY A 527 -1.77 -4.85 20.42
C GLY A 527 -0.52 -5.68 20.11
N VAL A 528 0.61 -5.03 19.83
CA VAL A 528 1.91 -5.69 19.60
C VAL A 528 2.45 -6.27 20.91
N LEU A 529 2.56 -5.45 21.96
CA LEU A 529 3.14 -5.84 23.24
C LEU A 529 2.34 -6.95 23.94
N GLN A 530 1.01 -6.94 23.81
CA GLN A 530 0.16 -8.01 24.36
C GLN A 530 0.38 -9.36 23.68
N ARG A 531 0.62 -9.36 22.36
CA ARG A 531 0.81 -10.58 21.55
C ARG A 531 2.27 -11.02 21.46
N LEU A 532 3.20 -10.24 22.00
CA LEU A 532 4.64 -10.49 21.88
C LEU A 532 5.03 -11.84 22.53
N PRO A 533 5.63 -12.77 21.75
CA PRO A 533 6.12 -14.04 22.27
C PRO A 533 7.14 -13.85 23.39
N ARG A 534 7.19 -14.78 24.35
CA ARG A 534 8.10 -14.68 25.50
C ARG A 534 9.58 -14.55 25.09
N ALA A 535 9.99 -15.20 24.00
CA ALA A 535 11.35 -15.14 23.46
C ALA A 535 11.72 -13.72 22.98
N GLU A 536 10.76 -12.97 22.44
CA GLU A 536 10.99 -11.63 21.87
C GLU A 536 10.86 -10.50 22.87
N ARG A 537 10.27 -10.75 24.05
CA ARG A 537 10.15 -9.74 25.11
C ARG A 537 11.51 -9.22 25.59
N GLY A 538 12.59 -9.96 25.34
CA GLY A 538 13.98 -9.61 25.64
C GLY A 538 14.57 -8.47 24.81
N ARG A 539 13.93 -8.13 23.69
CA ARG A 539 14.41 -7.14 22.72
C ARG A 539 14.49 -5.73 23.33
N PRO A 540 15.57 -4.95 23.09
CA PRO A 540 15.71 -3.60 23.65
C PRO A 540 14.58 -2.66 23.25
N GLU A 541 14.05 -2.80 22.03
CA GLU A 541 12.96 -2.00 21.47
C GLU A 541 11.67 -2.11 22.27
N VAL A 542 11.49 -3.17 23.07
CA VAL A 542 10.32 -3.33 23.94
C VAL A 542 10.24 -2.21 24.98
N ALA A 543 11.37 -1.80 25.56
CA ALA A 543 11.39 -0.71 26.52
C ALA A 543 11.01 0.62 25.87
N ASP A 544 11.56 0.91 24.69
CA ASP A 544 11.26 2.15 23.97
C ASP A 544 9.83 2.18 23.43
N CYS A 545 9.31 1.04 22.95
CA CYS A 545 7.93 0.94 22.52
C CYS A 545 6.94 1.22 23.65
N LEU A 546 7.25 0.85 24.90
CA LEU A 546 6.39 1.19 26.04
C LEU A 546 6.18 2.70 26.21
N LEU A 547 7.11 3.56 25.76
CA LEU A 547 6.94 5.02 25.80
C LEU A 547 5.76 5.50 24.95
N THR A 548 5.42 4.80 23.86
CA THR A 548 4.23 5.14 23.05
C THR A 548 2.94 5.10 23.87
N LEU A 549 2.90 4.28 24.92
CA LEU A 549 1.74 4.14 25.80
C LEU A 549 1.48 5.38 26.66
N GLU A 550 2.31 6.42 26.61
CA GLU A 550 2.02 7.69 27.29
C GLU A 550 0.74 8.32 26.76
N ALA A 551 0.49 8.23 25.45
CA ALA A 551 -0.65 8.84 24.78
C ALA A 551 -1.92 7.95 24.73
N ALA A 552 -1.86 6.69 25.17
CA ALA A 552 -3.01 5.80 25.15
C ALA A 552 -4.10 6.22 26.16
N PRO A 553 -5.39 6.00 25.87
CA PRO A 553 -6.47 6.20 26.83
C PRO A 553 -6.26 5.37 28.11
N ALA A 554 -6.81 5.86 29.22
CA ALA A 554 -6.76 5.14 30.50
C ALA A 554 -7.46 3.77 30.40
N GLY A 555 -7.00 2.79 31.18
CA GLY A 555 -7.58 1.44 31.19
C GLY A 555 -6.68 0.38 30.55
N GLU A 556 -6.67 0.28 29.21
CA GLU A 556 -5.92 -0.80 28.52
C GLU A 556 -4.41 -0.65 28.70
N ALA A 557 -3.90 0.57 28.53
CA ALA A 557 -2.49 0.87 28.77
C ALA A 557 -2.10 0.60 30.22
N ASP A 558 -2.94 0.99 31.19
CA ASP A 558 -2.65 0.78 32.60
C ASP A 558 -2.68 -0.72 32.96
N ALA A 559 -3.62 -1.49 32.41
CA ALA A 559 -3.67 -2.95 32.57
C ALA A 559 -2.43 -3.64 31.99
N LEU A 560 -1.95 -3.17 30.83
CA LEU A 560 -0.71 -3.68 30.22
C LEU A 560 0.52 -3.31 31.06
N LEU A 561 0.63 -2.05 31.51
CA LEU A 561 1.72 -1.60 32.38
C LEU A 561 1.73 -2.34 33.71
N ASP A 562 0.55 -2.61 34.28
CA ASP A 562 0.39 -3.41 35.49
C ASP A 562 0.85 -4.84 35.27
N ARG A 563 0.49 -5.45 34.16
CA ARG A 563 0.99 -6.78 33.79
C ARG A 563 2.51 -6.79 33.64
N VAL A 564 3.09 -5.84 32.91
CA VAL A 564 4.56 -5.76 32.73
C VAL A 564 5.26 -5.58 34.07
N THR A 565 4.76 -4.71 34.94
CA THR A 565 5.38 -4.42 36.25
C THR A 565 5.19 -5.52 37.30
N LEU A 566 3.99 -6.12 37.37
CA LEU A 566 3.59 -7.12 38.36
C LEU A 566 3.98 -8.55 37.99
N ASP A 567 4.34 -8.83 36.74
CA ASP A 567 4.89 -10.11 36.30
C ASP A 567 6.33 -10.30 36.84
N ARG A 568 6.41 -10.29 38.17
CA ARG A 568 7.52 -10.70 39.02
C ARG A 568 7.40 -12.20 39.15
N ARG A 569 8.13 -12.93 38.32
CA ARG A 569 8.10 -14.39 38.38
C ARG A 569 8.83 -14.95 39.60
N LEU A 570 8.31 -16.10 40.01
CA LEU A 570 9.06 -17.32 40.34
C LEU A 570 10.56 -17.22 40.01
N PRO A 571 11.44 -17.60 40.95
CA PRO A 571 12.81 -17.12 41.08
C PRO A 571 13.74 -17.26 39.86
N PHE A 572 13.38 -18.02 38.83
CA PHE A 572 14.34 -18.40 37.79
C PHE A 572 14.16 -17.69 36.43
N TRP A 573 12.95 -17.30 35.97
CA TRP A 573 12.79 -16.87 34.56
C TRP A 573 11.81 -15.69 34.37
N PRO A 574 12.15 -14.42 34.66
CA PRO A 574 11.24 -13.28 34.49
C PRO A 574 10.60 -13.23 33.08
N ALA A 575 9.30 -12.92 33.01
CA ALA A 575 8.58 -12.86 31.73
C ALA A 575 8.89 -11.60 30.93
N TRP A 576 9.32 -10.53 31.62
CA TRP A 576 9.69 -9.24 31.05
C TRP A 576 11.08 -8.80 31.56
N PRO A 577 11.93 -8.23 30.68
CA PRO A 577 13.24 -7.73 31.08
C PRO A 577 13.20 -6.65 32.15
N ARG A 578 14.32 -6.46 32.86
CA ARG A 578 14.44 -5.40 33.87
C ARG A 578 14.23 -4.00 33.27
N ALA A 579 14.73 -3.74 32.06
CA ALA A 579 14.56 -2.47 31.36
C ALA A 579 13.07 -2.13 31.13
N ALA A 580 12.32 -3.06 30.50
CA ALA A 580 10.89 -2.91 30.26
C ALA A 580 10.09 -2.69 31.57
N ARG A 581 10.42 -3.42 32.64
CA ARG A 581 9.76 -3.26 33.96
C ARG A 581 10.01 -1.90 34.59
N ARG A 582 11.26 -1.41 34.54
CA ARG A 582 11.62 -0.07 35.02
C ARG A 582 10.86 0.98 34.23
N GLN A 583 10.86 0.86 32.90
CA GLN A 583 10.18 1.79 32.02
C GLN A 583 8.67 1.82 32.28
N ALA A 584 8.03 0.66 32.39
CA ALA A 584 6.62 0.56 32.70
C ALA A 584 6.27 1.16 34.07
N SER A 585 7.13 0.97 35.08
CA SER A 585 6.95 1.56 36.42
C SER A 585 7.04 3.09 36.39
N THR A 586 8.03 3.62 35.67
CA THR A 586 8.21 5.07 35.48
C THR A 586 7.01 5.67 34.75
N LEU A 587 6.57 5.03 33.65
CA LEU A 587 5.45 5.53 32.84
C LEU A 587 4.13 5.49 33.63
N LYS A 588 3.87 4.41 34.36
CA LYS A 588 2.71 4.32 35.27
C LYS A 588 2.70 5.45 36.30
N GLY A 589 3.86 5.79 36.87
CA GLY A 589 4.02 6.92 37.80
C GLY A 589 3.78 8.28 37.15
N ARG A 590 4.18 8.48 35.88
CA ARG A 590 3.89 9.71 35.11
C ARG A 590 2.40 9.83 34.78
N ARG A 591 1.79 8.79 34.20
CA ARG A 591 0.36 8.74 33.86
C ARG A 591 -0.52 9.02 35.08
N ARG A 592 -0.25 8.41 36.23
CA ARG A 592 -0.99 8.68 37.48
C ARG A 592 -0.94 10.15 37.91
N ARG A 593 0.21 10.80 37.78
CA ARG A 593 0.37 12.23 38.10
C ARG A 593 -0.39 13.10 37.09
N HIS A 594 -0.31 12.78 35.80
CA HIS A 594 -1.02 13.48 34.75
C HIS A 594 -2.56 13.40 34.95
N PHE A 595 -3.10 12.19 35.18
CA PHE A 595 -4.54 12.03 35.44
C PHE A 595 -5.00 12.66 36.76
N ALA A 596 -4.17 12.62 37.80
CA ALA A 596 -4.48 13.32 39.06
C ALA A 596 -4.51 14.85 38.88
N ALA A 597 -3.64 15.40 38.02
CA ALA A 597 -3.65 16.82 37.67
C ALA A 597 -4.90 17.19 36.84
N ALA A 598 -5.19 16.44 35.76
CA ALA A 598 -6.37 16.64 34.92
C ALA A 598 -7.67 16.59 35.75
N ARG A 599 -7.77 15.65 36.70
CA ARG A 599 -8.93 15.54 37.61
C ARG A 599 -9.07 16.73 38.56
N ARG A 600 -7.97 17.33 39.02
CA ARG A 600 -8.01 18.56 39.84
C ARG A 600 -8.47 19.77 39.03
N GLU A 601 -8.19 19.78 37.73
CA GLU A 601 -8.61 20.82 36.79
C GLU A 601 -10.04 20.62 36.25
N GLY A 602 -10.75 19.57 36.69
CA GLY A 602 -12.10 19.27 36.21
C GLY A 602 -12.17 18.78 34.76
N ARG A 603 -11.03 18.46 34.13
CA ARG A 603 -10.99 17.86 32.79
C ARG A 603 -11.31 16.37 32.90
N GLN A 604 -12.17 15.86 32.03
CA GLN A 604 -12.35 14.41 31.91
C GLN A 604 -11.07 13.81 31.32
N PRO A 605 -10.45 12.82 31.99
CA PRO A 605 -9.16 12.25 31.63
C PRO A 605 -9.17 11.37 30.39
#